data_AF-A0A1F8NHL4-F1
#
_entry.id   AF-A0A1F8NHL4-F1
#
_cell.length_a   1.000
_cell.length_b   1.000
_cell.length_c   1.000
_cell.angle_alpha   90.00
_cell.angle_beta   90.00
_cell.angle_gamma   90.00
#
_symmetry.space_group_name_H-M   'P 1'
#
loop_
_entity.id
_entity.type
_entity.pdbx_description
1 polymer ?
#
loop_
_entity_poly.entity_id
_entity_poly.type
_entity_poly.pdbx_seq_one_letter_code
_entity_poly.pdbx_strand_id
1 'polypeptide(L)'
;MYDLSRAERFGPLDKEAEDWRFSARYYLLANSYFGLNWGLSSDLFLELCVPAAVWDSCDRASVSIERYADQLDEGDPCEAVREYEAWEWSPDLPILQPVYDVVALMTDRCAAQSAPPPVTETPTPEGTPVETPSDTPVP
;
A
#
# COMPACT_ATOMS: atom_id res chain seq x y z
N MET A 1 28.63 6.94 16.01
CA MET A 1 29.33 5.84 15.31
C MET A 1 30.83 5.84 15.52
N TYR A 2 31.51 6.97 15.24
CA TYR A 2 32.96 7.09 15.42
C TYR A 2 33.43 6.83 16.87
N ASP A 3 32.69 7.31 17.87
CA ASP A 3 33.10 7.14 19.27
C ASP A 3 32.93 5.68 19.76
N LEU A 4 31.90 4.98 19.28
CA LEU A 4 31.71 3.55 19.59
C LEU A 4 32.82 2.69 18.99
N SER A 5 33.27 2.98 17.77
CA SER A 5 34.39 2.25 17.16
C SER A 5 35.75 2.58 17.81
N ARG A 6 35.88 3.76 18.44
CA ARG A 6 37.00 4.08 19.32
C ARG A 6 36.95 3.28 20.62
N ALA A 7 35.78 3.15 21.23
CA ALA A 7 35.58 2.43 22.48
C ALA A 7 35.93 0.94 22.38
N GLU A 8 35.63 0.31 21.24
CA GLU A 8 35.96 -1.11 20.95
C GLU A 8 37.47 -1.42 21.03
N ARG A 9 38.35 -0.41 20.98
CA ARG A 9 39.80 -0.57 21.14
C ARG A 9 40.20 -0.85 22.60
N PHE A 10 39.34 -0.52 23.55
CA PHE A 10 39.59 -0.68 24.99
C PHE A 10 38.89 -1.92 25.57
N GLY A 11 38.03 -2.58 24.80
CA GLY A 11 37.27 -3.77 25.19
C GLY A 11 36.02 -3.93 24.31
N PRO A 12 35.32 -5.08 24.34
CA PRO A 12 34.06 -5.24 23.62
C PRO A 12 33.02 -4.24 24.15
N LEU A 13 32.13 -3.79 23.26
CA LEU A 13 30.96 -3.02 23.67
C LEU A 13 30.07 -3.90 24.55
N ASP A 14 29.47 -3.29 25.57
CA ASP A 14 28.39 -3.91 26.31
C ASP A 14 27.13 -3.99 25.43
N LYS A 15 26.19 -4.85 25.83
CA LYS A 15 25.01 -5.14 25.01
C LYS A 15 24.17 -3.90 24.73
N GLU A 16 24.05 -2.99 25.70
CA GLU A 16 23.26 -1.77 25.51
C GLU A 16 23.90 -0.85 24.45
N ALA A 17 25.21 -0.65 24.50
CA ALA A 17 25.91 0.14 23.48
C ALA A 17 25.84 -0.50 22.08
N GLU A 18 25.84 -1.84 22.00
CA GLU A 18 25.62 -2.54 20.72
C GLU A 18 24.20 -2.33 20.18
N ASP A 19 23.19 -2.41 21.03
CA ASP A 19 21.79 -2.21 20.64
C ASP A 19 21.58 -0.77 20.15
N TRP A 20 22.14 0.24 20.83
CA TRP A 20 22.13 1.64 20.35
C TRP A 20 22.86 1.81 19.02
N ARG A 21 23.98 1.11 18.83
CA ARG A 21 24.72 1.11 17.56
C ARG A 21 23.85 0.56 16.44
N PHE A 22 23.14 -0.53 16.70
CA PHE A 22 22.24 -1.15 15.73
C PHE A 22 21.10 -0.20 15.37
N SER A 23 20.38 0.36 16.35
CA SER A 23 19.29 1.31 16.11
C SER A 23 19.76 2.52 15.32
N ALA A 24 20.97 3.05 15.59
CA ALA A 24 21.54 4.15 14.81
C ALA A 24 21.81 3.79 13.35
N ARG A 25 22.33 2.59 13.05
CA ARG A 25 22.53 2.14 11.66
C ARG A 25 21.20 2.00 10.95
N TYR A 26 20.26 1.36 11.63
CA TYR A 26 18.97 1.05 11.07
C TYR A 26 18.17 2.32 10.78
N TYR A 27 18.23 3.31 11.67
CA TYR A 27 17.63 4.62 11.43
C TYR A 27 18.26 5.35 10.25
N LEU A 28 19.59 5.33 10.12
CA LEU A 28 20.26 5.95 8.97
C LEU A 28 19.86 5.25 7.66
N LEU A 29 19.67 3.94 7.68
CA LEU A 29 19.16 3.18 6.54
C LEU A 29 17.73 3.60 6.19
N ALA A 30 16.82 3.62 7.16
CA ALA A 30 15.44 4.09 6.97
C ALA A 30 15.40 5.50 6.39
N ASN A 31 16.17 6.41 6.99
CA ASN A 31 16.27 7.80 6.56
C ASN A 31 16.89 7.95 5.15
N SER A 32 17.72 7.01 4.70
CA SER A 32 18.28 7.06 3.34
C SER A 32 17.23 6.84 2.25
N TYR A 33 16.10 6.19 2.58
CA TYR A 33 14.97 6.01 1.68
C TYR A 33 13.89 7.09 1.83
N PHE A 34 13.93 7.87 2.91
CA PHE A 34 12.96 8.92 3.16
C PHE A 34 13.00 9.98 2.05
N GLY A 35 11.87 10.21 1.38
CA GLY A 35 11.79 11.11 0.21
C GLY A 35 12.13 10.46 -1.12
N LEU A 36 12.60 9.21 -1.15
CA LEU A 36 13.02 8.51 -2.36
C LEU A 36 12.20 7.25 -2.61
N ASN A 37 12.00 6.44 -1.56
CA ASN A 37 11.17 5.25 -1.57
C ASN A 37 10.36 5.25 -0.26
N TRP A 38 9.14 5.76 -0.34
CA TRP A 38 8.29 5.93 0.84
C TRP A 38 7.82 4.62 1.44
N GLY A 39 7.56 3.60 0.62
CA GLY A 39 7.32 2.24 1.05
C GLY A 39 8.46 1.79 1.95
N LEU A 40 9.64 1.51 1.39
CA LEU A 40 10.75 0.97 2.17
C LEU A 40 11.15 1.85 3.38
N SER A 41 11.03 3.17 3.25
CA SER A 41 11.19 4.10 4.38
C SER A 41 10.21 3.81 5.53
N SER A 42 8.92 3.65 5.22
CA SER A 42 7.88 3.37 6.22
C SER A 42 8.12 2.06 6.97
N ASP A 43 8.42 0.97 6.27
CA ASP A 43 8.73 -0.33 6.90
C ASP A 43 9.89 -0.23 7.89
N LEU A 44 11.00 0.35 7.42
CA LEU A 44 12.20 0.47 8.25
C LEU A 44 11.98 1.40 9.47
N PHE A 45 11.15 2.43 9.35
CA PHE A 45 10.80 3.27 10.49
C PHE A 45 9.81 2.58 11.45
N LEU A 46 8.91 1.73 10.96
CA LEU A 46 8.01 0.94 11.81
C LEU A 46 8.78 -0.05 12.68
N GLU A 47 9.79 -0.72 12.12
CA GLU A 47 10.70 -1.60 12.87
C GLU A 47 11.46 -0.87 13.98
N LEU A 48 11.62 0.46 13.89
CA LEU A 48 12.19 1.29 14.95
C LEU A 48 11.13 1.89 15.89
N CYS A 49 9.91 2.09 15.40
CA CYS A 49 8.83 2.68 16.15
C CYS A 49 8.19 1.67 17.10
N VAL A 50 7.79 0.52 16.59
CA VAL A 50 7.01 -0.49 17.31
C VAL A 50 7.72 -1.02 18.57
N PRO A 51 8.99 -1.45 18.52
CA PRO A 51 9.61 -2.07 19.69
C PRO A 51 10.06 -1.05 20.75
N ALA A 52 10.43 0.16 20.36
CA ALA A 52 11.15 1.08 21.26
C ALA A 52 10.92 2.57 21.01
N ALA A 53 10.12 2.96 20.00
CA ALA A 53 9.91 4.35 19.60
C ALA A 53 11.23 5.15 19.55
N VAL A 54 12.22 4.60 18.86
CA VAL A 54 13.57 5.18 18.85
C VAL A 54 13.56 6.55 18.15
N TRP A 55 13.89 7.62 18.89
CA TRP A 55 13.91 9.00 18.39
C TRP A 55 12.54 9.43 17.81
N ASP A 56 12.53 9.98 16.59
CA ASP A 56 11.34 10.40 15.84
C ASP A 56 10.86 9.32 14.86
N SER A 57 11.20 8.04 15.08
CA SER A 57 10.88 6.95 14.15
C SER A 57 9.39 6.81 13.89
N CYS A 58 8.54 6.99 14.91
CA CYS A 58 7.09 6.90 14.74
C CYS A 58 6.52 8.02 13.88
N ASP A 59 6.97 9.26 14.09
CA ASP A 59 6.55 10.40 13.28
C ASP A 59 7.00 10.22 11.83
N ARG A 60 8.24 9.74 11.62
CA ARG A 60 8.77 9.45 10.28
C ARG A 60 8.09 8.27 9.61
N ALA A 61 7.69 7.25 10.37
CA ALA A 61 6.86 6.17 9.86
C ALA A 61 5.53 6.74 9.36
N SER A 62 4.83 7.54 10.18
CA SER A 62 3.55 8.18 9.81
C SER A 62 3.68 9.00 8.53
N VAL A 63 4.70 9.86 8.44
CA VAL A 63 4.92 10.68 7.23
C VAL A 63 5.25 9.80 6.02
N SER A 64 6.09 8.79 6.18
CA SER A 64 6.44 7.89 5.06
C SER A 64 5.20 7.14 4.55
N ILE A 65 4.36 6.67 5.48
CA ILE A 65 3.07 6.04 5.20
C ILE A 65 2.15 6.94 4.39
N GLU A 66 1.95 8.18 4.86
CA GLU A 66 1.06 9.14 4.18
C GLU A 66 1.56 9.44 2.76
N ARG A 67 2.87 9.60 2.60
CA ARG A 67 3.47 9.86 1.28
C ARG A 67 3.44 8.66 0.35
N TYR A 68 3.57 7.46 0.91
CA TYR A 68 3.44 6.24 0.13
C TYR A 68 1.99 6.07 -0.35
N ALA A 69 1.03 6.32 0.54
CA ALA A 69 -0.39 6.40 0.21
C ALA A 69 -0.68 7.40 -0.91
N ASP A 70 -0.15 8.63 -0.83
CA ASP A 70 -0.29 9.66 -1.86
C ASP A 70 0.22 9.16 -3.23
N GLN A 71 1.41 8.53 -3.27
CA GLN A 71 2.00 7.99 -4.49
C GLN A 71 1.14 6.90 -5.15
N LEU A 72 0.50 6.09 -4.32
CA LEU A 72 -0.36 5.03 -4.79
C LEU A 72 -1.70 5.57 -5.31
N ASP A 73 -2.20 6.69 -4.78
CA ASP A 73 -3.44 7.34 -5.23
C ASP A 73 -3.32 7.91 -6.65
N GLU A 74 -2.13 8.40 -6.99
CA GLU A 74 -1.79 8.87 -8.34
C GLU A 74 -1.63 7.73 -9.36
N GLY A 75 -1.54 6.48 -8.89
CA GLY A 75 -1.24 5.29 -9.68
C GLY A 75 -2.44 4.43 -10.06
N ASP A 76 -2.17 3.13 -10.27
CA ASP A 76 -3.19 2.10 -10.45
C ASP A 76 -3.71 1.64 -9.08
N PRO A 77 -4.96 1.91 -8.71
CA PRO A 77 -5.48 1.58 -7.39
C PRO A 77 -5.53 0.07 -7.13
N CYS A 78 -5.64 -0.75 -8.18
CA CYS A 78 -5.59 -2.20 -8.03
C CYS A 78 -4.17 -2.70 -7.74
N GLU A 79 -3.15 -2.08 -8.34
CA GLU A 79 -1.76 -2.39 -8.01
C GLU A 79 -1.41 -1.96 -6.59
N ALA A 80 -1.90 -0.80 -6.18
CA ALA A 80 -1.73 -0.29 -4.82
C ALA A 80 -2.26 -1.27 -3.75
N VAL A 81 -3.46 -1.82 -3.97
CA VAL A 81 -4.03 -2.82 -3.07
C VAL A 81 -3.16 -4.08 -3.02
N ARG A 82 -2.66 -4.56 -4.16
CA ARG A 82 -1.77 -5.75 -4.20
C ARG A 82 -0.47 -5.55 -3.43
N GLU A 83 0.18 -4.40 -3.60
CA GLU A 83 1.39 -4.06 -2.86
C GLU A 83 1.11 -4.00 -1.36
N TYR A 84 -0.01 -3.42 -0.96
CA TYR A 84 -0.38 -3.35 0.45
C TYR A 84 -0.81 -4.68 1.08
N GLU A 85 -1.52 -5.54 0.34
CA GLU A 85 -1.83 -6.90 0.80
C GLU A 85 -0.58 -7.78 0.88
N ALA A 86 0.45 -7.49 0.07
CA ALA A 86 1.74 -8.17 0.15
C ALA A 86 2.56 -7.74 1.38
N TRP A 87 2.24 -6.58 1.96
CA TRP A 87 2.89 -6.08 3.15
C TRP A 87 2.24 -6.70 4.40
N GLU A 88 3.02 -7.51 5.12
CA GLU A 88 2.56 -8.19 6.34
C GLU A 88 2.60 -7.23 7.54
N TRP A 89 1.79 -6.17 7.50
CA TRP A 89 1.66 -5.28 8.63
C TRP A 89 0.97 -5.93 9.81
N SER A 90 1.33 -5.47 11.01
CA SER A 90 0.57 -5.81 12.21
C SER A 90 -0.79 -5.07 12.19
N PRO A 91 -1.93 -5.80 12.09
CA PRO A 91 -3.27 -5.21 11.95
C PRO A 91 -3.68 -4.29 13.11
N ASP A 92 -3.02 -4.40 14.27
CA ASP A 92 -3.44 -3.76 15.52
C ASP A 92 -2.61 -2.53 15.93
N LEU A 93 -1.79 -1.98 15.03
CA LEU A 93 -0.96 -0.81 15.32
C LEU A 93 -1.71 0.50 15.02
N PRO A 94 -2.03 1.35 16.03
CA PRO A 94 -2.78 2.59 15.80
C PRO A 94 -2.09 3.58 14.86
N ILE A 95 -0.75 3.57 14.82
CA ILE A 95 0.04 4.41 13.91
C ILE A 95 -0.19 4.05 12.44
N LEU A 96 -0.70 2.85 12.14
CA LEU A 96 -1.02 2.38 10.80
C LEU A 96 -2.46 2.70 10.37
N GLN A 97 -3.28 3.30 11.24
CA GLN A 97 -4.67 3.64 10.89
C GLN A 97 -4.78 4.46 9.58
N PRO A 98 -3.96 5.50 9.33
CA PRO A 98 -4.00 6.23 8.08
C PRO A 98 -3.73 5.36 6.86
N VAL A 99 -2.89 4.33 7.01
CA VAL A 99 -2.60 3.37 5.95
C VAL A 99 -3.85 2.55 5.64
N TYR A 100 -4.50 2.01 6.67
CA TYR A 100 -5.70 1.17 6.50
C TYR A 100 -6.84 1.94 5.85
N ASP A 101 -7.00 3.22 6.20
CA ASP A 101 -8.00 4.10 5.59
C ASP A 101 -7.71 4.29 4.09
N VAL A 102 -6.44 4.43 3.72
CA VAL A 102 -6.02 4.53 2.32
C VAL A 102 -6.23 3.20 1.58
N VAL A 103 -5.84 2.07 2.17
CA VAL A 103 -6.05 0.75 1.56
C VAL A 103 -7.53 0.50 1.28
N ALA A 104 -8.40 0.85 2.22
CA ALA A 104 -9.85 0.74 2.06
C ALA A 104 -10.33 1.61 0.88
N LEU A 105 -9.88 2.86 0.80
CA LEU A 105 -10.18 3.76 -0.31
C LEU A 105 -9.70 3.21 -1.66
N MET A 106 -8.48 2.66 -1.72
CA MET A 106 -7.94 2.04 -2.94
C MET A 106 -8.71 0.79 -3.34
N THR A 107 -9.15 -0.01 -2.37
CA THR A 107 -9.96 -1.22 -2.60
C THR A 107 -11.27 -0.86 -3.27
N ASP A 108 -11.96 0.18 -2.77
CA ASP A 108 -13.20 0.68 -3.38
C ASP A 108 -12.96 1.20 -4.81
N ARG A 109 -11.87 1.93 -5.02
CA ARG A 109 -11.49 2.47 -6.35
C ARG A 109 -11.13 1.35 -7.34
N CYS A 110 -10.38 0.36 -6.91
CA CYS A 110 -10.03 -0.81 -7.71
C CYS A 110 -11.28 -1.59 -8.14
N ALA A 111 -12.22 -1.79 -7.20
CA ALA A 111 -13.50 -2.44 -7.49
C ALA A 111 -14.31 -1.65 -8.53
N ALA A 112 -14.36 -0.31 -8.41
CA ALA A 112 -15.04 0.55 -9.37
C ALA A 112 -14.38 0.53 -10.76
N GLN A 113 -13.05 0.52 -10.83
CA GLN A 113 -12.30 0.43 -12.09
C GLN A 113 -12.50 -0.92 -12.79
N SER A 114 -12.64 -1.99 -12.01
CA SER A 114 -12.84 -3.36 -12.51
C SER A 114 -14.30 -3.68 -12.83
N ALA A 115 -15.23 -2.74 -12.62
CA ALA A 115 -16.65 -2.96 -12.88
C ALA A 115 -16.89 -3.16 -14.39
N PRO A 116 -17.62 -4.22 -14.81
CA PRO A 116 -17.96 -4.40 -16.20
C PRO A 116 -18.78 -3.20 -16.71
N PRO A 117 -18.63 -2.82 -18.00
CA PRO A 117 -19.39 -1.71 -18.55
C PRO A 117 -20.89 -1.95 -18.36
N PRO A 118 -21.68 -0.89 -18.08
CA PRO A 118 -23.12 -1.03 -17.97
C PRO A 118 -23.63 -1.68 -19.25
N VAL A 119 -24.38 -2.78 -19.11
CA VAL A 119 -25.03 -3.44 -20.23
C VAL A 119 -25.95 -2.40 -20.87
N THR A 120 -25.52 -1.85 -22.01
CA THR A 120 -26.41 -1.05 -22.85
C THR A 120 -27.41 -2.06 -23.39
N GLU A 121 -28.69 -1.93 -23.04
CA GLU A 121 -29.74 -2.70 -23.68
C GLU A 121 -29.66 -2.42 -25.19
N THR A 122 -29.11 -3.37 -25.95
CA THR A 122 -29.24 -3.38 -27.40
C THR A 122 -30.74 -3.36 -27.67
N PRO A 123 -31.28 -2.38 -28.43
CA PRO A 123 -32.69 -2.38 -28.75
C PRO A 123 -33.01 -3.70 -29.46
N THR A 124 -33.84 -4.52 -28.81
CA THR A 124 -34.42 -5.71 -29.41
C THR A 124 -35.07 -5.29 -30.73
N PRO A 125 -34.66 -5.83 -31.89
CA PRO A 125 -35.33 -5.51 -33.14
C PRO A 125 -36.79 -5.99 -33.03
N GLU A 126 -37.71 -5.04 -33.10
CA GLU A 126 -39.14 -5.28 -33.16
C GLU A 126 -39.45 -6.15 -34.37
N GLY A 127 -40.20 -7.24 -34.13
CA GLY A 127 -40.28 -8.39 -35.02
C GLY A 127 -40.70 -8.05 -36.44
N THR A 128 -40.04 -8.70 -37.40
CA THR A 128 -40.52 -8.83 -38.78
C THR A 128 -41.94 -9.40 -38.79
N PRO A 129 -42.91 -8.79 -39.49
CA PRO A 129 -44.22 -9.40 -39.64
C PRO A 129 -44.07 -10.69 -40.46
N VAL A 130 -44.55 -11.80 -39.90
CA VAL A 130 -44.68 -13.06 -40.62
C VAL A 130 -45.84 -12.90 -41.60
N GLU A 131 -45.54 -12.75 -42.89
CA GLU A 131 -46.58 -12.85 -43.92
C GLU A 131 -47.16 -14.27 -43.91
N THR A 132 -48.48 -14.33 -43.72
CA THR A 132 -49.27 -15.56 -43.80
C THR A 132 -49.43 -15.90 -45.28
N PRO A 133 -49.07 -17.11 -45.76
CA PRO A 133 -49.39 -17.47 -47.14
C PRO A 133 -50.90 -17.66 -47.26
N SER A 134 -51.52 -16.78 -48.04
CA SER A 134 -52.86 -16.98 -48.56
C SER A 134 -52.75 -17.90 -49.76
N ASP A 135 -53.24 -19.13 -49.64
CA ASP A 135 -53.58 -19.94 -50.80
C ASP A 135 -55.10 -20.11 -50.88
N THR A 136 -55.59 -19.47 -51.93
CA THR A 136 -56.97 -19.46 -52.44
C THR A 136 -57.33 -20.84 -52.99
N PRO A 137 -58.56 -21.34 -52.79
CA PRO A 137 -58.99 -22.57 -53.44
C PRO A 137 -59.43 -22.29 -54.89
N VAL A 138 -59.63 -23.36 -55.68
CA VAL A 138 -60.48 -23.51 -56.90
C VAL A 138 -59.70 -23.86 -58.18
N PRO A 139 -60.22 -24.66 -59.14
CA PRO A 139 -61.33 -25.63 -59.15
C PRO A 139 -60.93 -27.10 -59.38
#